data_AF-A0A936L0C0-F1
#
_entry.id   AF-A0A936L0C0-F1
#
_cell.length_a   1.000
_cell.length_b   1.000
_cell.length_c   1.000
_cell.angle_alpha   90.00
_cell.angle_beta   90.00
_cell.angle_gamma   90.00
#
_symmetry.space_group_name_H-M   'P 1'
#
loop_
_entity.id
_entity.type
_entity.pdbx_description
1 polymer ?
#
loop_
_entity_poly.entity_id
_entity_poly.type
_entity_poly.pdbx_seq_one_letter_code
_entity_poly.pdbx_strand_id
1 'polypeptide(L)'
;MDIQNHLDTYTKDENKSEKQKYLETINSANESIKNIFNVSESFQKELRNLIIHDSIENNQLSTRLKAAQNYFKPLLNEISKKIQHLITELELKKGVKQYIVELKDLNFQIYNKIIKLEKASVILEAVKENNNLTKDTFKNCNFILERTHRIEPFKRENIFKSKSNIEKVKENKIKTHEISYELYKTGCSIAEIAKERNLSVTTIETHLLKFVSDGKINISDFVSDEKSEEIIKVAKLLNTNTLKSIKEELGENYSYTEIKFALSHLQTT
;
A
#
# COMPACT_ATOMS: atom_id res chain seq x y z
N MET A 1 -14.49 -10.01 10.96
CA MET A 1 -13.25 -10.10 10.17
C MET A 1 -13.78 -10.22 8.78
N ASP A 2 -13.62 -9.16 8.00
CA ASP A 2 -14.57 -8.91 6.91
C ASP A 2 -13.98 -9.38 5.58
N ILE A 3 -13.49 -10.63 5.56
CA ILE A 3 -13.03 -11.24 4.31
C ILE A 3 -14.19 -11.43 3.33
N GLN A 4 -15.44 -11.55 3.83
CA GLN A 4 -16.62 -11.60 2.98
C GLN A 4 -16.79 -10.29 2.20
N ASN A 5 -16.67 -9.13 2.85
CA ASN A 5 -16.71 -7.84 2.17
C ASN A 5 -15.60 -7.73 1.10
N HIS A 6 -14.43 -8.32 1.37
CA HIS A 6 -13.35 -8.38 0.37
C HIS A 6 -13.70 -9.28 -0.81
N LEU A 7 -14.29 -10.44 -0.58
CA LEU A 7 -14.79 -11.33 -1.64
C LEU A 7 -15.89 -10.68 -2.47
N ASP A 8 -16.78 -9.89 -1.85
CA ASP A 8 -17.87 -9.20 -2.54
C ASP A 8 -17.39 -8.14 -3.54
N THR A 9 -16.12 -7.73 -3.46
CA THR A 9 -15.51 -6.81 -4.43
C THR A 9 -15.02 -7.50 -5.72
N TYR A 10 -15.06 -8.84 -5.79
CA TYR A 10 -14.74 -9.62 -6.99
C TYR A 10 -15.96 -9.63 -7.94
N THR A 11 -16.15 -8.53 -8.67
CA THR A 11 -17.37 -8.30 -9.48
C THR A 11 -17.15 -8.23 -10.99
N LYS A 12 -15.95 -8.57 -11.50
CA LYS A 12 -15.57 -8.40 -12.92
C LYS A 12 -15.00 -9.71 -13.50
N ASP A 13 -15.10 -9.90 -14.81
CA ASP A 13 -14.42 -11.00 -15.52
C ASP A 13 -12.91 -11.05 -15.21
N GLU A 14 -12.35 -12.26 -15.16
CA GLU A 14 -10.91 -12.51 -14.95
C GLU A 14 -10.01 -11.73 -15.91
N ASN A 15 -10.50 -11.49 -17.13
CA ASN A 15 -9.79 -10.77 -18.19
C ASN A 15 -9.84 -9.23 -18.04
N LYS A 16 -10.65 -8.69 -17.12
CA LYS A 16 -10.87 -7.23 -16.97
C LYS A 16 -10.15 -6.62 -15.77
N SER A 17 -9.62 -7.42 -14.85
CA SER A 17 -8.95 -6.92 -13.64
C SER A 17 -7.92 -7.92 -13.11
N GLU A 18 -6.68 -7.45 -12.91
CA GLU A 18 -5.58 -8.27 -12.38
C GLU A 18 -5.91 -8.91 -11.02
N LYS A 19 -6.80 -8.28 -10.23
CA LYS A 19 -7.32 -8.81 -8.96
C LYS A 19 -8.00 -10.17 -9.09
N GLN A 20 -8.71 -10.41 -10.18
CA GLN A 20 -9.55 -11.59 -10.35
C GLN A 20 -8.74 -12.88 -10.45
N LYS A 21 -7.51 -12.79 -10.96
CA LYS A 21 -6.55 -13.91 -11.03
C LYS A 21 -6.18 -14.50 -9.66
N TYR A 22 -6.50 -13.80 -8.57
CA TYR A 22 -6.18 -14.20 -7.20
C TYR A 22 -7.41 -14.64 -6.40
N LEU A 23 -8.55 -14.83 -7.05
CA LEU A 23 -9.80 -15.24 -6.39
C LEU A 23 -9.65 -16.57 -5.65
N GLU A 24 -8.98 -17.56 -6.27
CA GLU A 24 -8.74 -18.87 -5.65
C GLU A 24 -7.91 -18.75 -4.36
N THR A 25 -6.87 -17.91 -4.37
CA THR A 25 -6.04 -17.64 -3.18
C THR A 25 -6.86 -17.05 -2.03
N ILE A 26 -7.74 -16.09 -2.33
CA ILE A 26 -8.60 -15.47 -1.33
C ILE A 26 -9.69 -16.43 -0.84
N ASN A 27 -10.25 -17.28 -1.71
CA ASN A 27 -11.19 -18.32 -1.31
C ASN A 27 -10.55 -19.34 -0.36
N SER A 28 -9.35 -19.81 -0.66
CA SER A 28 -8.59 -20.70 0.24
C SER A 28 -8.31 -20.04 1.61
N ALA A 29 -7.99 -18.74 1.62
CA ALA A 29 -7.85 -17.99 2.87
C ALA A 29 -9.18 -17.92 3.63
N ASN A 30 -10.30 -17.68 2.93
CA ASN A 30 -11.64 -17.62 3.53
C ASN A 30 -12.07 -18.95 4.15
N GLU A 31 -11.83 -20.07 3.48
CA GLU A 31 -12.11 -21.40 4.04
C GLU A 31 -11.32 -21.65 5.33
N SER A 32 -10.04 -21.26 5.33
CA SER A 32 -9.18 -21.35 6.52
C SER A 32 -9.75 -20.52 7.69
N ILE A 33 -10.28 -19.33 7.40
CA ILE A 33 -10.92 -18.46 8.40
C ILE A 33 -12.24 -19.05 8.91
N LYS A 34 -13.07 -19.62 8.04
CA LYS A 34 -14.32 -20.30 8.44
C LYS A 34 -14.04 -21.46 9.39
N ASN A 35 -13.01 -22.26 9.10
CA ASN A 35 -12.60 -23.35 9.98
C ASN A 35 -12.17 -22.84 11.37
N ILE A 36 -11.40 -21.75 11.43
CA ILE A 36 -11.05 -21.09 12.69
C ILE A 36 -12.30 -20.58 13.41
N PHE A 37 -13.24 -19.97 12.69
CA PHE A 37 -14.45 -19.39 13.25
C PHE A 37 -15.30 -20.46 13.97
N ASN A 38 -15.53 -21.61 13.34
CA ASN A 38 -16.32 -22.70 13.91
C ASN A 38 -15.77 -23.18 15.26
N VAL A 39 -14.44 -23.31 15.38
CA VAL A 39 -13.80 -23.69 16.65
C VAL A 39 -13.81 -22.53 17.66
N SER A 40 -13.74 -21.29 17.18
CA SER A 40 -13.75 -20.11 18.03
C SER A 40 -15.07 -19.91 18.78
N GLU A 41 -16.21 -20.35 18.23
CA GLU A 41 -17.51 -20.21 18.91
C GLU A 41 -17.58 -21.06 20.18
N SER A 42 -17.14 -22.32 20.10
CA SER A 42 -17.06 -23.21 21.25
C SER A 42 -16.06 -22.70 22.29
N PHE A 43 -14.89 -22.22 21.84
CA PHE A 43 -13.92 -21.58 22.72
C PHE A 43 -14.50 -20.37 23.45
N GLN A 44 -15.23 -19.49 22.77
CA GLN A 44 -15.79 -18.30 23.40
C GLN A 44 -16.86 -18.65 24.45
N LYS A 45 -17.70 -19.66 24.20
CA LYS A 45 -18.68 -20.14 25.18
C LYS A 45 -17.99 -20.65 26.44
N GLU A 46 -16.98 -21.49 26.27
CA GLU A 46 -16.19 -22.03 27.37
C GLU A 46 -15.45 -20.94 28.14
N LEU A 47 -14.82 -20.00 27.45
CA LEU A 47 -14.10 -18.88 28.05
C LEU A 47 -15.03 -18.01 28.91
N ARG A 48 -16.25 -17.73 28.45
CA ARG A 48 -17.25 -16.98 29.23
C ARG A 48 -17.62 -17.73 30.51
N ASN A 49 -17.84 -19.04 30.41
CA ASN A 49 -18.17 -19.85 31.59
C ASN A 49 -17.04 -19.83 32.61
N LEU A 50 -15.79 -19.97 32.17
CA LEU A 50 -14.62 -19.89 33.06
C LEU A 50 -14.48 -18.52 33.71
N ILE A 51 -14.69 -17.42 32.98
CA ILE A 51 -14.59 -16.06 33.55
C ILE A 51 -15.65 -15.83 34.64
N ILE A 52 -16.85 -16.41 34.50
CA ILE A 52 -17.96 -16.20 35.44
C ILE A 52 -17.85 -17.12 36.66
N HIS A 53 -17.43 -18.37 36.45
CA HIS A 53 -17.57 -19.43 37.45
C HIS A 53 -16.26 -19.96 38.00
N ASP A 54 -15.11 -19.68 37.38
CA ASP A 54 -13.80 -20.12 37.86
C ASP A 54 -13.12 -19.05 38.71
N SER A 55 -12.35 -19.49 39.71
CA SER A 55 -11.51 -18.58 40.47
C SER A 55 -10.21 -18.30 39.72
N ILE A 56 -9.66 -17.09 39.87
CA ILE A 56 -8.37 -16.71 39.26
C ILE A 56 -7.23 -17.63 39.69
N GLU A 57 -7.34 -18.26 40.86
CA GLU A 57 -6.37 -19.17 41.48
C GLU A 57 -6.33 -20.56 40.81
N ASN A 58 -7.44 -21.01 40.23
CA ASN A 58 -7.60 -22.38 39.72
C ASN A 58 -6.87 -22.69 38.41
N ASN A 59 -6.13 -21.74 37.85
CA ASN A 59 -5.34 -21.85 36.62
C ASN A 59 -6.09 -22.33 35.35
N GLN A 60 -7.37 -22.71 35.39
CA GLN A 60 -8.08 -23.28 34.23
C GLN A 60 -8.19 -22.25 33.11
N LEU A 61 -8.49 -21.00 33.45
CA LEU A 61 -8.51 -19.89 32.49
C LEU A 61 -7.15 -19.70 31.78
N SER A 62 -6.05 -19.90 32.51
CA SER A 62 -4.68 -19.80 31.97
C SER A 62 -4.36 -20.94 31.02
N THR A 63 -4.68 -22.17 31.44
CA THR A 63 -4.55 -23.38 30.60
C THR A 63 -5.37 -23.23 29.33
N ARG A 64 -6.58 -22.69 29.45
CA ARG A 64 -7.49 -22.53 28.32
C ARG A 64 -7.03 -21.47 27.33
N LEU A 65 -6.53 -20.33 27.82
CA LEU A 65 -5.90 -19.30 26.98
C LEU A 65 -4.66 -19.85 26.28
N LYS A 66 -3.82 -20.63 26.97
CA LYS A 66 -2.65 -21.24 26.35
C LYS A 66 -3.03 -22.22 25.24
N ALA A 67 -4.03 -23.07 25.47
CA ALA A 67 -4.56 -23.96 24.44
C ALA A 67 -5.11 -23.19 23.24
N ALA A 68 -5.83 -22.09 23.48
CA ALA A 68 -6.33 -21.21 22.43
C ALA A 68 -5.19 -20.57 21.62
N GLN A 69 -4.14 -20.07 22.28
CA GLN A 69 -2.95 -19.52 21.61
C GLN A 69 -2.28 -20.57 20.73
N ASN A 70 -2.05 -21.77 21.26
CA ASN A 70 -1.40 -22.86 20.53
C ASN A 70 -2.19 -23.32 19.31
N TYR A 71 -3.53 -23.25 19.37
CA TYR A 71 -4.40 -23.62 18.25
C TYR A 71 -4.56 -22.48 17.23
N PHE A 72 -4.98 -21.30 17.66
CA PHE A 72 -5.36 -20.21 16.74
C PHE A 72 -4.16 -19.48 16.14
N LYS A 73 -3.07 -19.27 16.90
CA LYS A 73 -1.95 -18.45 16.45
C LYS A 73 -1.24 -19.03 15.22
N PRO A 74 -0.90 -20.33 15.15
CA PRO A 74 -0.31 -20.90 13.93
C PRO A 74 -1.22 -20.75 12.71
N LEU A 75 -2.52 -21.02 12.86
CA LEU A 75 -3.50 -20.93 11.77
C LEU A 75 -3.64 -19.50 11.24
N LEU A 76 -3.76 -18.52 12.13
CA LEU A 76 -3.83 -17.10 11.76
C LEU A 76 -2.53 -16.61 11.11
N ASN A 77 -1.37 -17.08 11.60
CA ASN A 77 -0.08 -16.77 11.00
C ASN A 77 0.06 -17.33 9.58
N GLU A 78 -0.39 -18.55 9.32
CA GLU A 78 -0.35 -19.13 7.97
C GLU A 78 -1.22 -18.35 6.99
N ILE A 79 -2.42 -17.91 7.40
CA ILE A 79 -3.28 -17.06 6.57
C ILE A 79 -2.60 -15.71 6.32
N SER A 80 -1.99 -15.11 7.35
CA SER A 80 -1.25 -13.85 7.21
C SER A 80 -0.06 -13.99 6.24
N LYS A 81 0.72 -15.07 6.31
CA LYS A 81 1.83 -15.34 5.39
C LYS A 81 1.36 -15.43 3.94
N LYS A 82 0.24 -16.12 3.68
CA LYS A 82 -0.35 -16.20 2.34
C LYS A 82 -0.72 -14.81 1.80
N ILE A 83 -1.40 -14.00 2.61
CA ILE A 83 -1.80 -12.63 2.22
C ILE A 83 -0.55 -11.75 2.02
N GLN A 84 0.46 -11.88 2.86
CA GLN A 84 1.71 -11.12 2.75
C GLN A 84 2.48 -11.48 1.47
N HIS A 85 2.56 -12.76 1.12
CA HIS A 85 3.17 -13.20 -0.14
C HIS A 85 2.46 -12.60 -1.34
N LEU A 86 1.12 -12.62 -1.34
CA LEU A 86 0.31 -12.02 -2.38
C LEU A 86 0.51 -10.50 -2.49
N ILE A 87 0.59 -9.78 -1.36
CA ILE A 87 0.92 -8.35 -1.34
C ILE A 87 2.26 -8.11 -2.01
N THR A 88 3.30 -8.88 -1.66
CA THR A 88 4.65 -8.74 -2.24
C THR A 88 4.64 -8.99 -3.75
N GLU A 89 3.91 -10.00 -4.22
CA GLU A 89 3.76 -10.27 -5.66
C GLU A 89 3.09 -9.10 -6.40
N LEU A 90 2.03 -8.54 -5.80
CA LEU A 90 1.25 -7.45 -6.37
C LEU A 90 1.99 -6.11 -6.40
N GLU A 91 2.93 -5.88 -5.48
CA GLU A 91 3.72 -4.64 -5.43
C GLU A 91 4.53 -4.39 -6.72
N LEU A 92 4.80 -5.44 -7.49
CA LEU A 92 5.46 -5.36 -8.80
C LEU A 92 4.51 -5.05 -9.96
N LYS A 93 3.18 -5.08 -9.73
CA LYS A 93 2.17 -4.94 -10.78
C LYS A 93 1.56 -3.54 -10.83
N LYS A 94 1.23 -3.06 -12.03
CA LYS A 94 0.49 -1.80 -12.23
C LYS A 94 -1.02 -2.04 -12.05
N GLY A 95 -1.74 -1.02 -11.59
CA GLY A 95 -3.21 -1.04 -11.50
C GLY A 95 -3.80 -1.76 -10.28
N VAL A 96 -2.97 -2.30 -9.37
CA VAL A 96 -3.43 -3.10 -8.21
C VAL A 96 -3.34 -2.38 -6.86
N LYS A 97 -3.06 -1.07 -6.84
CA LYS A 97 -2.85 -0.31 -5.59
C LYS A 97 -4.03 -0.39 -4.62
N GLN A 98 -5.25 -0.28 -5.12
CA GLN A 98 -6.45 -0.39 -4.29
C GLN A 98 -6.58 -1.80 -3.70
N TYR A 99 -6.32 -2.82 -4.51
CA TYR A 99 -6.36 -4.21 -4.05
C TYR A 99 -5.29 -4.51 -3.00
N ILE A 100 -4.06 -3.99 -3.16
CA ILE A 100 -3.00 -4.06 -2.16
C ILE A 100 -3.44 -3.42 -0.82
N VAL A 101 -4.12 -2.27 -0.86
CA VAL A 101 -4.64 -1.60 0.35
C VAL A 101 -5.66 -2.49 1.06
N GLU A 102 -6.60 -3.08 0.32
CA GLU A 102 -7.60 -4.00 0.89
C GLU A 102 -6.94 -5.24 1.54
N LEU A 103 -5.94 -5.84 0.89
CA LEU A 103 -5.20 -6.98 1.44
C LEU A 103 -4.42 -6.61 2.71
N LYS A 104 -3.85 -5.40 2.75
CA LYS A 104 -3.16 -4.87 3.94
C LYS A 104 -4.12 -4.67 5.10
N ASP A 105 -5.33 -4.15 4.86
CA ASP A 105 -6.37 -4.06 5.90
C ASP A 105 -6.79 -5.46 6.38
N LEU A 106 -7.02 -6.40 5.47
CA LEU A 106 -7.36 -7.78 5.84
C LEU A 106 -6.27 -8.41 6.72
N ASN A 107 -4.99 -8.24 6.33
CA ASN A 107 -3.86 -8.75 7.10
C ASN A 107 -3.78 -8.11 8.48
N PHE A 108 -4.03 -6.80 8.57
CA PHE A 108 -4.11 -6.09 9.83
C PHE A 108 -5.24 -6.64 10.73
N GLN A 109 -6.41 -6.93 10.17
CA GLN A 109 -7.52 -7.54 10.93
C GLN A 109 -7.11 -8.89 11.53
N ILE A 110 -6.30 -9.70 10.83
CA ILE A 110 -5.76 -10.98 11.32
C ILE A 110 -4.81 -10.74 12.49
N TYR A 111 -3.83 -9.85 12.33
CA TYR A 111 -2.88 -9.54 13.41
C TYR A 111 -3.57 -9.01 14.65
N ASN A 112 -4.58 -8.16 14.51
CA ASN A 112 -5.38 -7.71 15.65
C ASN A 112 -6.01 -8.85 16.44
N LYS A 113 -6.39 -9.97 15.80
CA LYS A 113 -6.91 -11.14 16.52
C LYS A 113 -5.82 -11.85 17.30
N ILE A 114 -4.63 -11.99 16.71
CA ILE A 114 -3.45 -12.55 17.39
C ILE A 114 -3.09 -11.70 18.60
N ILE A 115 -2.99 -10.38 18.44
CA ILE A 115 -2.66 -9.48 19.57
C ILE A 115 -3.73 -9.50 20.65
N LYS A 116 -5.03 -9.63 20.31
CA LYS A 116 -6.08 -9.79 21.33
C LYS A 116 -5.90 -11.07 22.16
N LEU A 117 -5.47 -12.17 21.54
CA LEU A 117 -5.14 -13.41 22.26
C LEU A 117 -3.91 -13.25 23.16
N GLU A 118 -2.88 -12.53 22.71
CA GLU A 118 -1.69 -12.27 23.53
C GLU A 118 -1.99 -11.34 24.71
N LYS A 119 -2.74 -10.26 24.47
CA LYS A 119 -3.16 -9.32 25.51
C LYS A 119 -3.99 -9.99 26.59
N ALA A 120 -4.85 -10.96 26.23
CA ALA A 120 -5.65 -11.70 27.20
C ALA A 120 -4.77 -12.46 28.21
N SER A 121 -3.70 -13.12 27.76
CA SER A 121 -2.76 -13.83 28.64
C SER A 121 -1.99 -12.86 29.53
N VAL A 122 -1.49 -11.77 28.97
CA VAL A 122 -0.78 -10.73 29.71
C VAL A 122 -1.66 -10.10 30.80
N ILE A 123 -2.94 -9.84 30.50
CA ILE A 123 -3.90 -9.34 31.48
C ILE A 123 -4.10 -10.36 32.60
N LEU A 124 -4.28 -11.64 32.25
CA LEU A 124 -4.48 -12.69 33.24
C LEU A 124 -3.28 -12.85 34.19
N GLU A 125 -2.06 -12.82 33.65
CA GLU A 125 -0.83 -12.87 34.45
C GLU A 125 -0.74 -11.67 35.41
N ALA A 126 -0.96 -10.46 34.90
CA ALA A 126 -0.94 -9.26 35.73
C ALA A 126 -2.01 -9.29 36.83
N VAL A 127 -3.22 -9.78 36.53
CA VAL A 127 -4.29 -9.93 37.52
C VAL A 127 -3.92 -10.96 38.60
N LYS A 128 -3.31 -12.10 38.23
CA LYS A 128 -2.85 -13.10 39.20
C LYS A 128 -1.77 -12.58 40.13
N GLU A 129 -0.88 -11.74 39.62
CA GLU A 129 0.22 -11.15 40.38
C GLU A 129 -0.18 -9.88 41.15
N ASN A 130 -1.46 -9.45 41.08
CA ASN A 130 -1.93 -8.16 41.59
C ASN A 130 -1.12 -6.96 41.07
N ASN A 131 -0.64 -7.05 39.84
CA ASN A 131 0.17 -6.03 39.18
C ASN A 131 -0.69 -5.00 38.44
N ASN A 132 -0.21 -3.76 38.39
CA ASN A 132 -0.88 -2.68 37.66
C ASN A 132 -0.73 -2.86 36.14
N LEU A 133 -1.84 -2.73 35.41
CA LEU A 133 -1.84 -2.73 33.95
C LEU A 133 -1.41 -1.35 33.43
N THR A 134 -0.22 -1.28 32.85
CA THR A 134 0.33 -0.05 32.24
C THR A 134 0.51 -0.23 30.74
N LYS A 135 0.83 0.86 30.01
CA LYS A 135 1.21 0.76 28.59
C LYS A 135 2.43 -0.14 28.39
N ASP A 136 3.31 -0.20 29.38
CA ASP A 136 4.53 -1.00 29.36
C ASP A 136 4.26 -2.50 29.46
N THR A 137 3.22 -2.88 30.20
CA THR A 137 2.71 -4.26 30.28
C THR A 137 2.41 -4.85 28.89
N PHE A 138 2.03 -4.00 27.93
CA PHE A 138 1.68 -4.42 26.57
C PHE A 138 2.73 -4.03 25.52
N LYS A 139 3.92 -3.53 25.89
CA LYS A 139 4.96 -3.07 24.94
C LYS A 139 5.24 -4.09 23.85
N ASN A 140 5.44 -5.36 24.21
CA ASN A 140 5.70 -6.42 23.23
C ASN A 140 4.53 -6.67 22.28
N CYS A 141 3.28 -6.63 22.80
CA CYS A 141 2.08 -6.77 21.97
C CYS A 141 1.90 -5.58 21.02
N ASN A 142 2.15 -4.37 21.50
CA ASN A 142 2.03 -3.13 20.71
C ASN A 142 3.16 -3.02 19.67
N PHE A 143 4.36 -3.50 19.99
CA PHE A 143 5.46 -3.54 19.04
C PHE A 143 5.20 -4.50 17.88
N ILE A 144 4.56 -5.65 18.14
CA ILE A 144 4.10 -6.56 17.09
C ILE A 144 3.08 -5.86 16.19
N LEU A 145 2.10 -5.14 16.78
CA LEU A 145 1.16 -4.30 16.02
C LEU A 145 1.91 -3.29 15.14
N GLU A 146 2.81 -2.49 15.70
CA GLU A 146 3.56 -1.44 15.00
C GLU A 146 4.44 -1.99 13.87
N ARG A 147 5.11 -3.13 14.06
CA ARG A 147 5.88 -3.80 13.01
C ARG A 147 5.00 -4.30 11.86
N THR A 148 3.78 -4.74 12.17
CA THR A 148 2.78 -5.13 11.16
C THR A 148 2.09 -3.92 10.51
N HIS A 149 2.19 -2.75 11.15
CA HIS A 149 1.63 -1.45 10.78
C HIS A 149 2.59 -0.51 10.05
N ARG A 150 3.49 -1.02 9.19
CA ARG A 150 4.14 -0.13 8.20
C ARG A 150 3.15 0.49 7.19
N ILE A 151 1.84 0.44 7.45
CA ILE A 151 0.76 1.29 6.93
C ILE A 151 -0.23 1.56 8.09
N GLU A 152 -0.54 2.82 8.32
CA GLU A 152 -1.56 3.27 9.29
C GLU A 152 -2.93 2.61 9.05
N PRO A 153 -3.76 2.43 10.10
CA PRO A 153 -5.12 1.93 9.94
C PRO A 153 -5.94 2.86 9.03
N PHE A 154 -6.31 2.36 7.85
CA PHE A 154 -7.18 3.06 6.91
C PHE A 154 -8.56 3.27 7.56
N LYS A 155 -8.94 4.52 7.80
CA LYS A 155 -10.26 4.86 8.37
C LYS A 155 -11.36 4.37 7.42
N ARG A 156 -12.23 3.49 7.93
CA ARG A 156 -13.32 2.83 7.17
C ARG A 156 -14.43 3.76 6.67
N GLU A 157 -14.43 5.03 7.03
CA GLU A 157 -15.58 5.93 6.83
C GLU A 157 -15.88 6.30 5.37
N ASN A 158 -14.97 6.05 4.43
CA ASN A 158 -15.14 6.49 3.04
C ASN A 158 -15.63 5.42 2.04
N ILE A 159 -16.06 4.23 2.49
CA ILE A 159 -16.41 3.15 1.55
C ILE A 159 -17.86 3.24 1.02
N PHE A 160 -18.78 3.98 1.68
CA PHE A 160 -20.20 3.99 1.29
C PHE A 160 -20.81 5.34 0.92
N LYS A 161 -20.03 6.41 0.79
CA LYS A 161 -20.52 7.67 0.22
C LYS A 161 -19.59 8.18 -0.87
N SER A 162 -20.21 8.44 -2.02
CA SER A 162 -19.69 9.14 -3.19
C SER A 162 -19.11 8.29 -4.34
N LYS A 163 -20.03 7.81 -5.19
CA LYS A 163 -19.98 8.21 -6.60
C LYS A 163 -20.15 9.74 -6.63
N SER A 164 -19.29 10.46 -7.34
CA SER A 164 -19.20 11.93 -7.48
C SER A 164 -18.34 12.69 -6.45
N ASN A 165 -17.02 12.58 -6.58
CA ASN A 165 -16.11 13.73 -6.76
C ASN A 165 -14.66 13.26 -6.60
N ILE A 166 -13.96 13.22 -7.73
CA ILE A 166 -12.51 13.08 -7.78
C ILE A 166 -11.95 14.46 -7.41
N GLU A 167 -11.64 14.67 -6.15
CA GLU A 167 -10.70 15.73 -5.78
C GLU A 167 -9.78 15.30 -4.62
N LYS A 168 -8.51 15.65 -4.85
CA LYS A 168 -7.29 15.28 -4.16
C LYS A 168 -7.36 15.48 -2.64
N VAL A 169 -7.02 14.43 -1.90
CA VAL A 169 -6.37 14.59 -0.59
C VAL A 169 -4.95 14.02 -0.69
N LYS A 170 -3.99 14.94 -0.56
CA LYS A 170 -2.55 14.69 -0.46
C LYS A 170 -2.27 14.12 0.92
N GLU A 171 -1.55 13.01 0.98
CA GLU A 171 -0.79 12.62 2.16
C GLU A 171 0.63 12.21 1.77
N ASN A 172 1.56 12.61 2.62
CA ASN A 172 3.00 12.74 2.43
C ASN A 172 3.71 11.45 2.00
N LYS A 173 3.68 11.16 0.69
CA LYS A 173 4.75 10.41 0.04
C LYS A 173 5.89 11.39 -0.23
N ILE A 174 7.13 11.02 0.12
CA ILE A 174 8.30 11.52 -0.63
C ILE A 174 7.92 11.37 -2.08
N LYS A 175 7.80 12.51 -2.78
CA LYS A 175 7.08 12.47 -4.04
C LYS A 175 7.93 11.63 -4.98
N THR A 176 7.35 10.69 -5.72
CA THR A 176 8.13 9.78 -6.60
C THR A 176 9.05 10.53 -7.56
N HIS A 177 8.75 11.80 -7.85
CA HIS A 177 9.61 12.71 -8.57
C HIS A 177 10.86 13.16 -7.78
N GLU A 178 10.76 13.44 -6.48
CA GLU A 178 11.88 13.78 -5.58
C GLU A 178 12.93 12.66 -5.54
N ILE A 179 12.52 11.38 -5.50
CA ILE A 179 13.47 10.25 -5.55
C ILE A 179 14.27 10.23 -6.86
N SER A 180 13.63 10.46 -8.01
CA SER A 180 14.35 10.56 -9.29
C SER A 180 15.28 11.77 -9.35
N TYR A 181 14.89 12.87 -8.71
CA TYR A 181 15.69 14.09 -8.68
C TYR A 181 16.94 13.95 -7.80
N GLU A 182 16.83 13.31 -6.63
CA GLU A 182 17.98 13.03 -5.79
C GLU A 182 18.99 12.09 -6.47
N LEU A 183 18.52 11.04 -7.15
CA LEU A 183 19.39 10.15 -7.94
C LEU A 183 20.01 10.86 -9.16
N TYR A 184 19.29 11.81 -9.74
CA TYR A 184 19.85 12.65 -10.81
C TYR A 184 20.95 13.57 -10.28
N LYS A 185 20.77 14.17 -9.10
CA LYS A 185 21.80 14.99 -8.44
C LYS A 185 23.07 14.23 -8.09
N THR A 186 22.98 12.91 -7.86
CA THR A 186 24.17 12.08 -7.60
C THR A 186 24.96 11.75 -8.87
N GLY A 187 24.55 12.27 -10.04
CA GLY A 187 25.25 12.10 -11.31
C GLY A 187 24.84 10.87 -12.11
N CYS A 188 23.79 10.15 -11.70
CA CYS A 188 23.27 9.01 -12.44
C CYS A 188 22.56 9.47 -13.72
N SER A 189 22.78 8.75 -14.82
CA SER A 189 22.07 9.00 -16.07
C SER A 189 20.59 8.61 -15.97
N ILE A 190 19.74 9.21 -16.81
CA ILE A 190 18.29 8.91 -16.86
C ILE A 190 18.04 7.40 -17.08
N ALA A 191 18.85 6.74 -17.90
CA ALA A 191 18.74 5.32 -18.18
C ALA A 191 19.09 4.44 -16.96
N GLU A 192 20.11 4.84 -16.20
CA GLU A 192 20.50 4.17 -14.96
C GLU A 192 19.43 4.36 -13.89
N ILE A 193 18.89 5.58 -13.73
CA ILE A 193 17.79 5.87 -12.80
C ILE A 193 16.54 5.06 -13.19
N ALA A 194 16.24 4.95 -14.49
CA ALA A 194 15.13 4.14 -14.98
C ALA A 194 15.31 2.66 -14.61
N LYS A 195 16.52 2.12 -14.80
CA LYS A 195 16.87 0.74 -14.45
C LYS A 195 16.82 0.48 -12.93
N GLU A 196 17.48 1.33 -12.14
CA GLU A 196 17.56 1.23 -10.68
C GLU A 196 16.16 1.30 -10.05
N ARG A 197 15.29 2.15 -10.61
CA ARG A 197 13.93 2.33 -10.10
C ARG A 197 12.88 1.43 -10.76
N ASN A 198 13.29 0.59 -11.72
CA ASN A 198 12.41 -0.24 -12.53
C ASN A 198 11.24 0.55 -13.17
N LEU A 199 11.56 1.72 -13.74
CA LEU A 199 10.64 2.63 -14.43
C LEU A 199 11.06 2.79 -15.90
N SER A 200 10.15 3.28 -16.75
CA SER A 200 10.55 3.66 -18.12
C SER A 200 11.34 4.97 -18.11
N VAL A 201 12.25 5.12 -19.07
CA VAL A 201 12.99 6.38 -19.33
C VAL A 201 12.04 7.57 -19.40
N THR A 202 10.95 7.43 -20.16
CA THR A 202 9.89 8.44 -20.29
C THR A 202 9.20 8.83 -18.97
N THR A 203 9.12 7.91 -18.02
CA THR A 203 8.58 8.18 -16.68
C THR A 203 9.57 8.99 -15.85
N ILE A 204 10.87 8.68 -15.94
CA ILE A 204 11.93 9.45 -15.28
C ILE A 204 12.01 10.86 -15.87
N GLU A 205 11.99 11.00 -17.19
CA GLU A 205 11.94 12.31 -17.87
C GLU A 205 10.73 13.13 -17.43
N THR A 206 9.54 12.52 -17.35
CA THR A 206 8.34 13.21 -16.84
C THR A 206 8.46 13.60 -15.36
N HIS A 207 9.15 12.81 -14.54
CA HIS A 207 9.44 13.19 -13.15
C HIS A 207 10.42 14.37 -13.07
N LEU A 208 11.45 14.40 -13.92
CA LEU A 208 12.48 15.44 -13.93
C LEU A 208 11.98 16.75 -14.56
N LEU A 209 11.03 16.69 -15.49
CA LEU A 209 10.37 17.83 -16.12
C LEU A 209 9.89 18.88 -15.11
N LYS A 210 9.33 18.43 -13.99
CA LYS A 210 8.88 19.33 -12.92
C LYS A 210 10.02 20.16 -12.33
N PHE A 211 11.20 19.56 -12.18
CA PHE A 211 12.36 20.25 -11.63
C PHE A 211 13.04 21.15 -12.67
N VAL A 212 12.87 20.87 -13.97
CA VAL A 212 13.23 21.82 -15.03
C VAL A 212 12.30 23.04 -14.98
N SER A 213 10.98 22.85 -14.85
CA SER A 213 10.03 23.96 -14.66
C SER A 213 10.31 24.78 -13.40
N ASP A 214 10.73 24.13 -12.31
CA ASP A 214 11.11 24.79 -11.05
C ASP A 214 12.51 25.45 -11.10
N GLY A 215 13.22 25.42 -12.24
CA GLY A 215 14.56 26.00 -12.42
C GLY A 215 15.69 25.26 -11.69
N LYS A 216 15.43 24.02 -11.26
CA LYS A 216 16.31 23.19 -10.43
C LYS A 216 17.19 22.22 -11.22
N ILE A 217 16.87 22.00 -12.49
CA ILE A 217 17.69 21.27 -13.46
C ILE A 217 17.73 22.12 -14.73
N ASN A 218 18.87 22.15 -15.42
CA ASN A 218 18.98 22.90 -16.65
C ASN A 218 18.28 22.15 -17.79
N ILE A 219 17.53 22.86 -18.62
CA ILE A 219 16.86 22.25 -19.78
C ILE A 219 17.87 21.71 -20.80
N SER A 220 19.04 22.33 -20.88
CA SER A 220 20.13 21.94 -21.77
C SER A 220 20.65 20.51 -21.50
N ASP A 221 20.31 19.92 -20.35
CA ASP A 221 20.60 18.52 -20.02
C ASP A 221 19.68 17.52 -20.77
N PHE A 222 18.58 17.99 -21.36
CA PHE A 222 17.55 17.16 -22.03
C PHE A 222 17.30 17.54 -23.48
N VAL A 223 17.47 18.81 -23.83
CA VAL A 223 17.21 19.34 -25.18
C VAL A 223 18.31 20.33 -25.51
N SER A 224 18.94 20.22 -26.69
CA SER A 224 19.89 21.24 -27.13
C SER A 224 19.21 22.59 -27.34
N ASP A 225 19.94 23.68 -27.16
CA ASP A 225 19.40 25.03 -27.29
C ASP A 225 18.78 25.26 -28.68
N GLU A 226 19.45 24.78 -29.74
CA GLU A 226 18.98 24.82 -31.13
C GLU A 226 17.60 24.14 -31.30
N LYS A 227 17.43 22.93 -30.74
CA LYS A 227 16.18 22.19 -30.80
C LYS A 227 15.09 22.87 -29.97
N SER A 228 15.46 23.40 -28.80
CA SER A 228 14.54 24.11 -27.92
C SER A 228 13.97 25.36 -28.61
N GLU A 229 14.83 26.17 -29.23
CA GLU A 229 14.43 27.34 -30.00
C GLU A 229 13.49 26.99 -31.16
N GLU A 230 13.78 25.93 -31.90
CA GLU A 230 12.93 25.47 -33.01
C GLU A 230 11.55 25.02 -32.52
N ILE A 231 11.49 24.24 -31.43
CA ILE A 231 10.22 23.83 -30.81
C ILE A 231 9.39 25.06 -30.38
N ILE A 232 10.03 26.03 -29.73
CA ILE A 232 9.40 27.26 -29.26
C ILE A 232 8.84 28.07 -30.44
N LYS A 233 9.59 28.15 -31.53
CA LYS A 233 9.17 28.85 -32.76
C LYS A 233 7.95 28.20 -33.39
N VAL A 234 7.93 26.88 -33.52
CA VAL A 234 6.79 26.13 -34.07
C VAL A 234 5.54 26.28 -33.19
N ALA A 235 5.70 26.19 -31.86
CA ALA A 235 4.58 26.37 -30.93
C ALA A 235 3.93 27.76 -31.05
N LYS A 236 4.75 28.82 -31.20
CA LYS A 236 4.28 30.19 -31.43
C LYS A 236 3.62 30.36 -32.80
N LEU A 237 4.19 29.77 -33.85
CA LEU A 237 3.65 29.84 -35.22
C LEU A 237 2.26 29.20 -35.30
N LEU A 238 2.10 28.03 -34.69
CA LEU A 238 0.84 27.28 -34.65
C LEU A 238 -0.15 27.80 -33.60
N ASN A 239 0.28 28.74 -32.75
CA ASN A 239 -0.45 29.26 -31.60
C ASN A 239 -1.07 28.14 -30.74
N THR A 240 -0.29 27.08 -30.46
CA THR A 240 -0.74 25.90 -29.73
C THR A 240 0.36 25.37 -28.83
N ASN A 241 -0.04 24.79 -27.70
CA ASN A 241 0.84 24.02 -26.81
C ASN A 241 0.55 22.50 -26.92
N THR A 242 -0.16 22.08 -27.96
CA THR A 242 -0.53 20.68 -28.16
C THR A 242 0.67 19.91 -28.69
N LEU A 243 1.23 19.01 -27.86
CA LEU A 243 2.42 18.22 -28.19
C LEU A 243 2.28 17.49 -29.53
N LYS A 244 1.09 16.94 -29.83
CA LYS A 244 0.81 16.21 -31.06
C LYS A 244 0.97 17.11 -32.30
N SER A 245 0.35 18.29 -32.31
CA SER A 245 0.42 19.22 -33.43
C SER A 245 1.84 19.75 -33.67
N ILE A 246 2.58 20.01 -32.58
CA ILE A 246 3.97 20.45 -32.67
C ILE A 246 4.87 19.31 -33.17
N LYS A 247 4.64 18.08 -32.72
CA LYS A 247 5.37 16.88 -33.18
C LYS A 247 5.11 16.57 -34.65
N GLU A 248 3.88 16.76 -35.12
CA GLU A 248 3.53 16.57 -36.54
C GLU A 248 4.27 17.56 -37.44
N GLU A 249 4.46 18.80 -37.01
CA GLU A 249 5.20 19.83 -37.77
C GLU A 249 6.73 19.63 -37.71
N LEU A 250 7.28 19.26 -36.56
CA LEU A 250 8.73 19.06 -36.35
C LEU A 250 9.25 17.72 -36.89
N GLY A 251 8.38 16.73 -37.08
CA GLY A 251 8.72 15.41 -37.61
C GLY A 251 9.47 14.50 -36.63
N GLU A 252 10.13 13.46 -37.15
CA GLU A 252 10.69 12.37 -36.33
C GLU A 252 11.98 12.71 -35.56
N ASN A 253 12.64 13.82 -35.90
CA ASN A 253 13.88 14.26 -35.25
C ASN A 253 13.69 14.83 -33.84
N TYR A 254 12.44 15.00 -33.41
CA TYR A 254 12.04 15.58 -32.13
C TYR A 254 11.17 14.63 -31.33
N SER A 255 11.62 14.16 -30.17
CA SER A 255 10.83 13.32 -29.29
C SER A 255 9.72 14.12 -28.59
N TYR A 256 8.64 13.42 -28.20
CA TYR A 256 7.58 14.02 -27.40
C TYR A 256 8.08 14.59 -26.06
N THR A 257 9.17 14.02 -25.53
CA THR A 257 9.77 14.45 -24.27
C THR A 257 10.58 15.72 -24.45
N GLU A 258 11.40 15.83 -25.51
CA GLU A 258 12.09 17.08 -25.88
C GLU A 258 11.10 18.24 -26.08
N ILE A 259 10.01 18.01 -26.82
CA ILE A 259 8.95 19.02 -27.02
C ILE A 259 8.36 19.47 -25.68
N LYS A 260 8.12 18.52 -24.78
CA LYS A 260 7.53 18.80 -23.48
C LYS A 260 8.47 19.60 -22.57
N PHE A 261 9.78 19.33 -22.60
CA PHE A 261 10.78 20.12 -21.88
C PHE A 261 10.82 21.57 -22.39
N ALA A 262 10.94 21.78 -23.70
CA ALA A 262 11.01 23.12 -24.30
C ALA A 262 9.76 23.97 -24.00
N LEU A 263 8.55 23.39 -24.11
CA LEU A 263 7.31 24.10 -23.78
C LEU A 263 7.15 24.38 -22.28
N SER A 264 7.72 23.54 -21.43
CA SER A 264 7.64 23.73 -19.97
C SER A 264 8.54 24.87 -19.49
N HIS A 265 9.60 25.21 -20.25
CA HIS A 265 10.47 26.35 -19.98
C HIS A 265 9.82 27.70 -20.40
N LEU A 266 9.05 27.69 -21.50
CA LEU A 266 8.28 28.86 -21.97
C LEU A 266 7.20 29.35 -20.99
N GLN A 267 6.66 28.47 -20.13
CA GLN A 267 5.60 28.84 -19.19
C GLN A 267 6.11 29.49 -17.90
N THR A 268 7.42 29.39 -17.63
CA THR A 268 8.05 29.93 -16.42
C THR A 268 8.84 31.22 -16.68
N THR A 269 8.97 31.64 -17.94
CA THR A 269 9.74 32.81 -18.39
C THR A 269 8.80 33.86 -18.99
#